data_AF-A0A8H7AQV0-F1
#
_entry.id   AF-A0A8H7AQV0-F1
#
_cell.length_a   1.000
_cell.length_b   1.000
_cell.length_c   1.000
_cell.angle_alpha   90.00
_cell.angle_beta   90.00
_cell.angle_gamma   90.00
#
_symmetry.space_group_name_H-M   'P 1'
#
loop_
_entity.id
_entity.type
_entity.pdbx_description
1 polymer ?
#
loop_
_entity_poly.entity_id
_entity_poly.type
_entity_poly.pdbx_seq_one_letter_code
_entity_poly.pdbx_strand_id
1 'polypeptide(L)'
;MSSVIWTDRIACYNCRQSLLESIDTIIKATVKKSAKVIIERYYPKLTLDFETNKRLCDEIAIIASKRLRNKIAGYTTHLMKRIQRGPVRGISFKLQEEERERKDQYVPEVSALDFTQNTENGTLDVDVDTKDLLKSMGFDQVNVNVVPVTQQQTVERGGRRFPGERQTRT
;
A
#
# COMPACT_ATOMS: atom_id res chain seq x y z
N MET A 1 40.51 31.07 31.96
CA MET A 1 39.08 31.34 32.16
C MET A 1 38.45 31.80 30.84
N SER A 2 38.23 30.92 29.85
CA SER A 2 37.56 31.31 28.58
C SER A 2 36.74 30.19 27.92
N SER A 3 36.38 29.12 28.63
CA SER A 3 35.77 27.93 28.01
C SER A 3 34.28 27.71 28.33
N VAL A 4 33.60 28.65 29.00
CA VAL A 4 32.22 28.44 29.51
C VAL A 4 31.14 29.21 28.72
N ILE A 5 31.50 29.97 27.67
CA ILE A 5 30.54 30.85 26.95
C ILE A 5 30.00 30.21 25.65
N TRP A 6 30.54 29.06 25.22
CA TRP A 6 30.15 28.42 23.95
C TRP A 6 29.03 27.37 24.07
N THR A 7 28.76 26.83 25.26
CA THR A 7 27.74 25.78 25.44
C THR A 7 26.30 26.33 25.43
N ASP A 8 26.07 27.56 25.91
CA ASP A 8 24.72 28.14 25.97
C ASP A 8 24.17 28.62 24.62
N ARG A 9 25.05 29.05 23.70
CA ARG A 9 24.62 29.48 22.34
C ARG A 9 24.19 28.31 21.45
N ILE A 10 24.78 27.13 21.65
CA ILE A 10 24.49 25.91 20.87
C ILE A 10 23.14 25.31 21.30
N ALA A 11 22.82 25.32 22.60
CA ALA A 11 21.52 24.85 23.11
C ALA A 11 20.34 25.67 22.54
N CYS A 12 20.51 26.99 22.39
CA CYS A 12 19.49 27.87 21.81
C CYS A 12 19.25 27.64 20.30
N TYR A 13 20.28 27.26 19.55
CA TYR A 13 20.18 26.97 18.11
C TYR A 13 19.51 25.60 17.85
N ASN A 14 19.83 24.59 18.66
CA ASN A 14 19.21 23.26 18.57
C ASN A 14 17.73 23.27 18.97
N CYS A 15 17.33 24.11 19.94
CA CYS A 15 15.92 24.30 20.31
C CYS A 15 15.11 25.04 19.21
N ARG A 16 15.74 25.95 18.46
CA ARG A 16 15.13 26.64 17.32
C ARG A 16 15.06 25.75 16.06
N GLN A 17 16.05 24.87 15.86
CA GLN A 17 16.07 23.86 14.79
C GLN A 17 14.94 22.83 14.97
N SER A 18 14.74 22.28 16.17
CA SER A 18 13.67 21.31 16.42
C SER A 18 12.25 21.90 16.28
N LEU A 19 12.07 23.18 16.66
CA LEU A 19 10.82 23.92 16.41
C LEU A 19 10.60 24.22 14.92
N LEU A 20 11.64 24.50 14.15
CA LEU A 20 11.52 24.68 12.70
C LEU A 20 11.19 23.36 11.99
N GLU A 21 11.79 22.24 12.37
CA GLU A 21 11.51 20.92 11.78
C GLU A 21 10.07 20.43 12.05
N SER A 22 9.55 20.72 13.24
CA SER A 22 8.16 20.39 13.61
C SER A 22 7.13 21.25 12.86
N ILE A 23 7.35 22.57 12.76
CA ILE A 23 6.50 23.47 11.94
C ILE A 23 6.55 23.07 10.46
N ASP A 24 7.73 22.75 9.94
CA ASP A 24 7.91 22.30 8.57
C ASP A 24 7.14 21.01 8.28
N THR A 25 7.11 20.08 9.23
CA THR A 25 6.40 18.80 9.10
C THR A 25 4.89 19.00 9.09
N ILE A 26 4.37 19.91 9.92
CA ILE A 26 2.93 20.26 9.98
C ILE A 26 2.50 20.93 8.66
N ILE A 27 3.26 21.90 8.15
CA ILE A 27 2.98 22.55 6.86
C ILE A 27 3.08 21.57 5.70
N LYS A 28 4.03 20.62 5.75
CA LYS A 28 4.14 19.55 4.75
C LYS A 28 2.89 18.67 4.75
N ALA A 29 2.32 18.34 5.91
CA ALA A 29 1.13 17.49 5.97
C ALA A 29 -0.12 18.16 5.36
N THR A 30 -0.35 19.44 5.66
CA THR A 30 -1.51 20.19 5.13
C THR A 30 -1.41 20.38 3.62
N VAL A 31 -0.24 20.76 3.10
CA VAL A 31 0.01 20.88 1.65
C VAL A 31 -0.24 19.55 0.93
N LYS A 32 0.29 18.45 1.46
CA LYS A 32 0.11 17.11 0.86
C LYS A 32 -1.36 16.70 0.86
N LYS A 33 -2.10 16.97 1.94
CA LYS A 33 -3.53 16.63 2.05
C LYS A 33 -4.36 17.44 1.06
N SER A 34 -4.17 18.76 1.00
CA SER A 34 -4.91 19.63 0.06
C SER A 34 -4.65 19.26 -1.40
N ALA A 35 -3.40 19.00 -1.77
CA ALA A 35 -3.06 18.62 -3.13
C ALA A 35 -3.67 17.27 -3.56
N LYS A 36 -3.76 16.29 -2.64
CA LYS A 36 -4.46 15.03 -2.93
C LYS A 36 -5.94 15.24 -3.24
N VAL A 37 -6.62 16.06 -2.43
CA VAL A 37 -8.05 16.39 -2.62
C VAL A 37 -8.28 17.10 -3.97
N ILE A 38 -7.36 17.97 -4.40
CA ILE A 38 -7.44 18.61 -5.71
C ILE A 38 -7.33 17.58 -6.85
N ILE A 39 -6.41 16.61 -6.72
CA ILE A 39 -6.19 15.57 -7.73
C ILE A 39 -7.39 14.61 -7.81
N GLU A 40 -7.93 14.19 -6.67
CA GLU A 40 -9.11 13.29 -6.60
C GLU A 40 -10.32 13.88 -7.36
N ARG A 41 -10.51 15.20 -7.29
CA ARG A 41 -11.69 15.87 -7.86
C ARG A 41 -11.47 16.41 -9.27
N TYR A 42 -10.27 16.88 -9.59
CA TYR A 42 -10.00 17.65 -10.81
C TYR A 42 -8.90 17.04 -11.71
N TYR A 43 -8.68 15.73 -11.62
CA TYR A 43 -7.71 15.00 -12.45
C TYR A 43 -7.71 15.39 -13.95
N PRO A 44 -8.84 15.41 -14.68
CA PRO A 44 -8.81 15.66 -16.13
C PRO A 44 -8.39 17.09 -16.52
N LYS A 45 -8.41 18.03 -15.56
CA LYS A 45 -8.01 19.43 -15.81
C LYS A 45 -6.54 19.69 -15.46
N LEU A 46 -5.91 18.79 -14.72
CA LEU A 46 -4.54 18.97 -14.23
C LEU A 46 -3.52 18.59 -15.30
N THR A 47 -2.41 19.33 -15.32
CA THR A 47 -1.31 19.13 -16.27
C THR A 47 0.00 18.80 -15.53
N LEU A 48 1.08 18.55 -16.27
CA LEU A 48 2.41 18.32 -15.69
C LEU A 48 3.20 19.62 -15.43
N ASP A 49 2.75 20.71 -16.04
CA ASP A 49 3.39 22.01 -15.95
C ASP A 49 3.02 22.73 -14.64
N PHE A 50 3.97 23.50 -14.13
CA PHE A 50 3.82 24.20 -12.85
C PHE A 50 2.98 25.48 -12.99
N GLU A 51 3.18 26.24 -14.07
CA GLU A 51 2.57 27.56 -14.20
C GLU A 51 1.06 27.47 -14.47
N THR A 52 0.66 26.52 -15.31
CA THR A 52 -0.74 26.17 -15.55
C THR A 52 -1.44 25.69 -14.26
N ASN A 53 -0.83 24.73 -13.56
CA ASN A 53 -1.40 24.18 -12.32
C ASN A 53 -1.47 25.22 -11.20
N LYS A 54 -0.56 26.21 -11.17
CA LYS A 54 -0.63 27.33 -10.24
C LYS A 54 -1.89 28.16 -10.45
N ARG A 55 -2.24 28.46 -11.71
CA ARG A 55 -3.47 29.21 -12.06
C ARG A 55 -4.72 28.39 -11.74
N LEU A 56 -4.72 27.10 -12.07
CA LEU A 56 -5.83 26.20 -11.72
C LEU A 56 -6.05 26.10 -10.21
N CYS A 57 -4.99 26.09 -9.40
CA CYS A 57 -5.13 26.08 -7.93
C CYS A 57 -5.80 27.35 -7.40
N ASP A 58 -5.66 28.48 -8.09
CA ASP A 58 -6.27 29.77 -7.71
C ASP A 58 -7.76 29.81 -8.05
N GLU A 59 -8.16 29.15 -9.13
CA GLU A 59 -9.56 29.02 -9.53
C GLU A 59 -10.31 28.00 -8.66
N ILE A 60 -9.65 26.90 -8.28
CA ILE A 60 -10.28 25.79 -7.56
C ILE A 60 -10.44 26.09 -6.06
N ALA A 61 -9.48 26.79 -5.46
CA ALA A 61 -9.45 26.97 -4.01
C ALA A 61 -9.03 28.38 -3.60
N ILE A 62 -9.68 28.88 -2.54
CA ILE A 62 -9.32 30.16 -1.92
C ILE A 62 -8.07 29.95 -1.07
N ILE A 63 -6.90 30.24 -1.65
CA ILE A 63 -5.60 30.09 -0.97
C ILE A 63 -5.11 31.48 -0.56
N ALA A 64 -5.06 31.72 0.75
CA ALA A 64 -4.72 33.02 1.33
C ALA A 64 -3.27 33.47 1.09
N SER A 65 -2.32 32.53 1.04
CA SER A 65 -0.90 32.89 0.90
C SER A 65 -0.25 32.35 -0.37
N LYS A 66 0.54 33.22 -1.01
CA LYS A 66 1.32 32.90 -2.22
C LYS A 66 2.28 31.72 -2.01
N ARG A 67 2.91 31.62 -0.82
CA ARG A 67 3.84 30.53 -0.51
C ARG A 67 3.13 29.17 -0.44
N LEU A 68 1.95 29.09 0.16
CA LEU A 68 1.18 27.85 0.24
C LEU A 68 0.68 27.41 -1.13
N ARG A 69 0.16 28.35 -1.93
CA ARG A 69 -0.26 28.11 -3.33
C ARG A 69 0.86 27.48 -4.16
N ASN A 70 2.06 28.05 -4.10
CA ASN A 70 3.21 27.53 -4.83
C ASN A 70 3.63 26.13 -4.33
N LYS A 71 3.53 25.87 -3.03
CA LYS A 71 3.83 24.54 -2.46
C LYS A 71 2.79 23.49 -2.86
N ILE A 72 1.50 23.87 -2.90
CA ILE A 72 0.41 22.99 -3.36
C ILE A 72 0.58 22.68 -4.84
N ALA A 73 0.70 23.69 -5.71
CA ALA A 73 0.93 23.50 -7.14
C ALA A 73 2.19 22.66 -7.44
N GLY A 74 3.27 22.88 -6.68
CA GLY A 74 4.50 22.11 -6.79
C GLY A 74 4.33 20.65 -6.36
N TYR A 75 3.57 20.38 -5.31
CA TYR A 75 3.30 19.00 -4.88
C TYR A 75 2.34 18.28 -5.84
N THR A 76 1.34 18.99 -6.37
CA THR A 76 0.41 18.47 -7.38
C THR A 76 1.13 18.02 -8.65
N THR A 77 2.05 18.84 -9.19
CA THR A 77 2.86 18.43 -10.36
C THR A 77 3.77 17.24 -10.05
N HIS A 78 4.34 17.20 -8.84
CA HIS A 78 5.17 16.07 -8.41
C HIS A 78 4.37 14.77 -8.32
N LEU A 79 3.11 14.84 -7.88
CA LEU A 79 2.20 13.70 -7.87
C LEU A 79 1.83 13.25 -9.29
N MET A 80 1.53 14.18 -10.20
CA MET A 80 1.22 13.84 -11.60
C MET A 80 2.38 13.12 -12.30
N LYS A 81 3.62 13.57 -12.08
CA LYS A 81 4.82 12.89 -12.59
C LYS A 81 5.02 11.49 -12.00
N ARG A 82 4.54 11.25 -10.76
CA ARG A 82 4.59 9.92 -10.13
C ARG A 82 3.49 9.00 -10.63
N ILE A 83 2.31 9.53 -10.92
CA ILE A 83 1.19 8.75 -11.51
C ILE A 83 1.60 8.16 -12.85
N GLN A 84 2.36 8.90 -13.68
CA GLN A 84 2.89 8.38 -14.94
C GLN A 84 3.84 7.18 -14.77
N ARG A 85 4.56 7.10 -13.64
CA ARG A 85 5.49 6.01 -13.35
C ARG A 85 4.79 4.79 -12.77
N GLY A 86 3.56 4.94 -12.28
CA GLY A 86 2.79 3.86 -11.69
C GLY A 86 1.77 4.34 -10.65
N PRO A 87 0.98 3.41 -10.09
CA PRO A 87 -0.06 3.73 -9.12
C PRO A 87 0.55 4.28 -7.82
N VAL A 88 0.11 5.48 -7.42
CA VAL A 88 0.58 6.15 -6.21
C VAL A 88 -0.32 5.78 -5.03
N ARG A 89 0.28 5.37 -3.91
CA ARG A 89 -0.45 4.96 -2.70
C ARG A 89 -1.30 6.11 -2.13
N GLY A 90 -2.57 5.82 -1.83
CA GLY A 90 -3.48 6.72 -1.12
C GLY A 90 -3.89 7.95 -1.94
N ILE A 91 -4.09 7.74 -3.25
CA ILE A 91 -4.75 8.62 -4.20
C ILE A 91 -5.63 7.71 -5.05
N SER A 92 -6.94 7.89 -5.04
CA SER A 92 -7.82 7.34 -6.08
C SER A 92 -8.31 8.50 -6.93
N PHE A 93 -8.41 8.28 -8.23
CA PHE A 93 -9.22 9.14 -9.08
C PHE A 93 -10.27 8.26 -9.74
N LYS A 94 -11.45 8.83 -9.99
CA LYS A 94 -12.65 8.08 -10.41
C LYS A 94 -12.41 7.11 -11.57
N LEU A 95 -11.52 7.46 -12.49
CA LEU A 95 -11.17 6.59 -13.61
C LEU A 95 -10.51 5.27 -13.17
N GLN A 96 -9.75 5.26 -12.07
CA GLN A 96 -9.19 4.04 -11.49
C GLN A 96 -10.24 3.20 -10.78
N GLU A 97 -11.27 3.84 -10.21
CA GLU A 97 -12.38 3.14 -9.55
C GLU A 97 -13.22 2.40 -10.60
N GLU A 98 -13.54 3.05 -11.72
CA GLU A 98 -14.29 2.42 -12.82
C GLU A 98 -13.50 1.28 -13.50
N GLU A 99 -12.19 1.43 -13.72
CA GLU A 99 -11.36 0.33 -14.23
C GLU A 99 -11.23 -0.83 -13.23
N ARG A 100 -11.10 -0.54 -11.94
CA ARG A 100 -11.10 -1.59 -10.90
C ARG A 100 -12.42 -2.30 -10.84
N GLU A 101 -13.54 -1.59 -10.89
CA GLU A 101 -14.87 -2.20 -10.86
C GLU A 101 -15.07 -3.16 -12.04
N ARG A 102 -14.63 -2.78 -13.25
CA ARG A 102 -14.69 -3.71 -14.40
C ARG A 102 -13.79 -4.92 -14.24
N LYS A 103 -12.62 -4.77 -13.61
CA LYS A 103 -11.67 -5.85 -13.40
C LYS A 103 -12.08 -6.80 -12.26
N ASP A 104 -12.63 -6.27 -11.18
CA ASP A 104 -13.10 -7.05 -10.03
C ASP A 104 -14.44 -7.72 -10.35
N GLN A 105 -15.28 -7.10 -11.18
CA GLN A 105 -16.52 -7.68 -11.71
C GLN A 105 -16.27 -8.60 -12.92
N TYR A 106 -15.02 -8.78 -13.34
CA TYR A 106 -14.68 -9.68 -14.44
C TYR A 106 -14.81 -11.13 -13.98
N VAL A 107 -15.95 -11.73 -14.32
CA VAL A 107 -16.15 -13.18 -14.18
C VAL A 107 -15.57 -13.84 -15.44
N PRO A 108 -14.48 -14.61 -15.34
CA PRO A 108 -13.95 -15.34 -16.49
C PRO A 108 -14.99 -16.35 -16.99
N GLU A 109 -14.97 -16.63 -18.29
CA GLU A 109 -15.89 -17.59 -18.93
C GLU A 109 -15.74 -19.01 -18.35
N VAL A 110 -14.54 -19.35 -17.88
CA VAL A 110 -14.25 -20.60 -17.17
C VAL A 110 -14.01 -20.28 -15.71
N SER A 111 -14.90 -20.75 -14.84
CA SER A 111 -14.74 -20.62 -13.40
C SER A 111 -13.58 -21.51 -12.93
N ALA A 112 -12.67 -20.95 -12.12
CA ALA A 112 -11.57 -21.74 -11.56
C ALA A 112 -12.03 -22.92 -10.66
N LEU A 113 -13.29 -22.86 -10.19
CA LEU A 113 -13.94 -23.89 -9.39
C LEU A 113 -14.65 -24.96 -10.24
N ASP A 114 -14.67 -24.81 -11.57
CA ASP A 114 -15.35 -25.78 -12.43
C ASP A 114 -14.50 -27.06 -12.52
N PHE A 115 -14.92 -28.08 -11.77
CA PHE A 115 -14.20 -29.35 -11.63
C PHE A 115 -14.08 -30.12 -12.94
N THR A 116 -14.88 -29.75 -13.95
CA THR A 116 -14.94 -30.39 -15.27
C THR A 116 -13.75 -30.04 -16.17
N GLN A 117 -13.07 -28.90 -15.95
CA GLN A 117 -11.99 -28.42 -16.84
C GLN A 117 -10.61 -28.31 -16.19
N ASN A 118 -10.52 -28.14 -14.86
CA ASN A 118 -9.24 -27.89 -14.16
C ASN A 118 -8.53 -29.13 -13.62
N THR A 119 -9.27 -30.20 -13.34
CA THR A 119 -8.67 -31.49 -13.01
C THR A 119 -8.77 -32.39 -14.22
N GLU A 120 -7.63 -32.94 -14.63
CA GLU A 120 -7.40 -33.79 -15.81
C GLU A 120 -8.46 -34.89 -16.02
N ASN A 121 -9.19 -35.27 -14.97
CA ASN A 121 -10.15 -36.36 -14.94
C ASN A 121 -11.57 -35.98 -14.44
N GLY A 122 -11.87 -34.71 -14.15
CA GLY A 122 -13.19 -34.32 -13.65
C GLY A 122 -13.55 -34.84 -12.24
N THR A 123 -12.55 -35.26 -11.45
CA THR A 123 -12.72 -35.87 -10.12
C THR A 123 -12.02 -35.05 -9.04
N LEU A 124 -12.64 -34.92 -7.87
CA LEU A 124 -12.04 -34.29 -6.68
C LEU A 124 -11.23 -35.32 -5.88
N ASP A 125 -9.96 -35.04 -5.55
CA ASP A 125 -9.17 -35.91 -4.66
C ASP A 125 -9.49 -35.59 -3.19
N VAL A 126 -9.99 -36.58 -2.47
CA VAL A 126 -10.50 -36.44 -1.09
C VAL A 126 -9.99 -37.60 -0.24
N ASP A 127 -9.88 -37.37 1.07
CA ASP A 127 -9.46 -38.38 2.05
C ASP A 127 -10.62 -39.32 2.43
N VAL A 128 -10.32 -40.43 3.08
CA VAL A 128 -11.30 -41.46 3.49
C VAL A 128 -12.35 -40.87 4.44
N ASP A 129 -11.90 -40.15 5.46
CA ASP A 129 -12.78 -39.56 6.48
C ASP A 129 -13.69 -38.45 5.90
N THR A 130 -13.17 -37.70 4.92
CA THR A 130 -13.93 -36.63 4.25
C THR A 130 -14.95 -37.20 3.25
N LYS A 131 -14.70 -38.38 2.68
CA LYS A 131 -15.71 -39.11 1.90
C LYS A 131 -16.87 -39.62 2.77
N ASP A 132 -16.60 -40.11 3.97
CA ASP A 132 -17.66 -40.59 4.87
C ASP A 132 -18.50 -39.43 5.44
N LEU A 133 -17.87 -38.27 5.67
CA LEU A 133 -18.58 -37.03 5.95
C LEU A 133 -19.52 -36.63 4.82
N LEU A 134 -19.06 -36.68 3.55
CA LEU A 134 -19.89 -36.37 2.37
C LEU A 134 -21.12 -37.29 2.26
N LYS A 135 -20.98 -38.58 2.59
CA LYS A 135 -22.10 -39.53 2.65
C LYS A 135 -23.11 -39.14 3.73
N SER A 136 -22.63 -38.76 4.92
CA SER A 136 -23.52 -38.36 6.02
C SER A 136 -24.32 -37.09 5.73
N MET A 137 -23.76 -36.18 4.92
CA MET A 137 -24.41 -34.94 4.51
C MET A 137 -25.31 -35.11 3.27
N GLY A 138 -25.37 -36.32 2.69
CA GLY A 138 -26.22 -36.63 1.53
C GLY A 138 -25.68 -36.15 0.18
N PHE A 139 -24.37 -35.88 0.09
CA PHE A 139 -23.71 -35.45 -1.15
C PHE A 139 -23.04 -36.64 -1.87
N ASP A 140 -23.78 -37.74 -2.06
CA ASP A 140 -23.27 -38.98 -2.66
C ASP A 140 -23.02 -38.91 -4.17
N GLN A 141 -23.58 -37.90 -4.85
CA GLN A 141 -23.51 -37.75 -6.31
C GLN A 141 -22.26 -37.00 -6.81
N VAL A 142 -21.37 -36.57 -5.91
CA VAL A 142 -20.14 -35.86 -6.28
C VAL A 142 -19.06 -36.86 -6.68
N ASN A 143 -18.49 -36.71 -7.87
CA ASN A 143 -17.41 -37.58 -8.36
C ASN A 143 -16.09 -37.29 -7.61
N VAL A 144 -15.73 -38.21 -6.73
CA VAL A 144 -14.59 -38.08 -5.80
C VAL A 144 -13.65 -39.28 -5.94
N ASN A 145 -12.35 -39.01 -6.08
CA ASN A 145 -11.27 -39.98 -6.04
C ASN A 145 -10.64 -40.01 -4.64
N VAL A 146 -10.34 -41.19 -4.11
CA VAL A 146 -9.83 -41.35 -2.74
C VAL A 146 -8.33 -41.56 -2.77
N VAL A 147 -7.56 -40.60 -2.24
CA VAL A 147 -6.10 -40.67 -2.18
C VAL A 147 -5.68 -40.92 -0.73
N PRO A 148 -5.00 -42.04 -0.42
CA PRO A 148 -4.53 -42.30 0.93
C PRO A 148 -3.38 -41.35 1.30
N VAL A 149 -3.58 -40.54 2.34
CA VAL A 149 -2.56 -39.62 2.83
C VAL A 149 -1.41 -40.40 3.45
N THR A 150 -0.28 -40.49 2.75
CA THR A 150 0.98 -40.96 3.35
C THR A 150 1.58 -39.81 4.14
N GLN A 151 1.63 -39.92 5.46
CA GLN A 151 2.29 -38.92 6.31
C GLN A 151 3.78 -38.86 5.93
N GLN A 152 4.18 -37.87 5.14
CA GLN A 152 5.59 -37.52 5.04
C GLN A 152 5.99 -36.93 6.38
N GLN A 153 6.85 -37.65 7.12
CA GLN A 153 7.49 -37.14 8.32
C GLN A 153 8.11 -35.78 7.99
N THR A 154 7.57 -34.73 8.57
CA THR A 154 8.19 -33.41 8.55
C THR A 154 9.55 -33.56 9.23
N VAL A 155 10.62 -33.58 8.43
CA VAL A 155 11.98 -33.46 8.95
C VAL A 155 12.03 -32.12 9.69
N GLU A 156 12.08 -32.17 11.02
CA GLU A 156 12.21 -30.99 11.85
C GLU A 156 13.44 -30.21 11.39
N ARG A 157 13.22 -29.09 10.70
CA ARG A 157 14.30 -28.15 10.38
C ARG A 157 14.78 -27.58 11.70
N GLY A 158 15.97 -28.05 12.09
CA GLY A 158 16.65 -27.77 13.35
C GLY A 158 16.50 -26.34 13.86
N GLY A 159 16.40 -26.25 15.19
CA GLY A 159 16.12 -25.05 15.95
C GLY A 159 16.87 -23.81 15.47
N ARG A 160 16.13 -22.69 15.42
CA ARG A 160 16.68 -21.36 15.21
C ARG A 160 17.67 -21.06 16.33
N ARG A 161 18.97 -21.15 16.06
CA ARG A 161 20.03 -20.59 16.91
C ARG A 161 19.86 -19.08 16.94
N PHE A 162 19.52 -18.53 18.10
CA PHE A 162 19.62 -17.10 18.38
C PHE A 162 21.10 -16.69 18.40
N PRO A 163 21.55 -15.70 17.60
CA PRO A 163 22.90 -15.18 17.69
C PRO A 163 22.97 -14.13 18.80
N GLY A 164 23.61 -14.45 19.93
CA GLY A 164 23.76 -13.46 20.99
C GLY A 164 24.31 -14.00 22.31
N GLU A 165 25.44 -14.71 22.31
CA GLU A 165 26.15 -15.01 23.55
C GLU A 165 27.64 -14.65 23.40
N ARG A 166 28.01 -13.53 24.04
CA ARG A 166 29.34 -12.95 24.07
C ARG A 166 30.19 -13.74 25.06
N GLN A 167 31.06 -14.61 24.57
CA GLN A 167 32.05 -15.27 25.42
C GLN A 167 33.08 -14.24 25.92
N THR A 168 33.19 -14.10 27.24
CA THR A 168 34.28 -13.39 27.91
C THR A 168 35.57 -14.18 27.75
N ARG A 169 36.61 -13.53 27.24
CA ARG A 169 37.96 -14.07 27.10
C ARG A 169 38.68 -14.01 28.46
N THR A 170 39.03 -15.15 29.00
CA THR A 170 40.19 -15.31 29.90
C THR A 170 41.43 -15.61 29.07
#